data_AF-A0A1V9FXJ8-F1
#
_entry.id   AF-A0A1V9FXJ8-F1
#
_cell.length_a   1.000
_cell.length_b   1.000
_cell.length_c   1.000
_cell.angle_alpha   90.00
_cell.angle_beta   90.00
_cell.angle_gamma   90.00
#
_symmetry.space_group_name_H-M   'P 1'
#
loop_
_entity.id
_entity.type
_entity.pdbx_description
1 polymer ?
#
loop_
_entity_poly.entity_id
_entity_poly.type
_entity_poly.pdbx_seq_one_letter_code
_entity_poly.pdbx_strand_id
1 'polypeptide(L)'
;MHQNSHPSSVSNYRILRRMLALYRLVKKQERSLQQHLPELLNKVAPGHAQTFSAQHIKRITKYWQLGLNLICENLYHLTGKQLNAEERHRIILLSVFGPLFDDLFDDKLLDHEQIASLVENPEAYVAVNNTDRLVIKLYLEILRLTPQRELFVEQLKAVFFWQKESLKQLNGQITENELYRITYNKSYYAVLLFCAVLDHYPGQEILEMLYPVAGLMQLTNDAFDVYKDVHNGVYTLPNLYRNFGQLQQHFMAEIASINYKIWQMPYASKNKQDYAITIHSLHAMGWMSLEQLKDVTAEIHSIAALRALSRKTLICDMDSFQQKRKWLGHIRRLTNYYDLSSGLIKGPSVETERLTY
;
A
#
# COMPACT_ATOMS: atom_id res chain seq x y z
N MET A 1 -14.94 -5.21 -34.25
CA MET A 1 -14.20 -6.47 -34.05
C MET A 1 -12.98 -6.19 -33.19
N HIS A 2 -13.10 -6.29 -31.86
CA HIS A 2 -11.93 -6.24 -30.99
C HIS A 2 -11.23 -7.60 -31.03
N GLN A 3 -10.05 -7.66 -31.66
CA GLN A 3 -9.17 -8.82 -31.49
C GLN A 3 -8.81 -8.90 -30.01
N ASN A 4 -9.29 -9.95 -29.34
CA ASN A 4 -8.73 -10.47 -28.10
C ASN A 4 -7.29 -10.88 -28.37
N SER A 5 -6.39 -9.90 -28.42
CA SER A 5 -4.96 -10.14 -28.47
C SER A 5 -4.56 -10.65 -27.10
N HIS A 6 -4.33 -11.96 -27.00
CA HIS A 6 -3.68 -12.52 -25.84
C HIS A 6 -2.41 -11.70 -25.56
N PRO A 7 -2.21 -11.23 -24.32
CA PRO A 7 -1.07 -10.40 -24.00
C PRO A 7 0.22 -11.15 -24.29
N SER A 8 1.16 -10.47 -24.95
CA SER A 8 2.47 -11.03 -25.21
C SER A 8 3.18 -11.31 -23.89
N SER A 9 3.71 -12.52 -23.75
CA SER A 9 4.44 -12.90 -22.54
C SER A 9 5.59 -11.93 -22.27
N VAL A 10 5.67 -11.44 -21.03
CA VAL A 10 6.74 -10.57 -20.55
C VAL A 10 7.98 -11.40 -20.29
N SER A 11 9.05 -11.11 -21.03
CA SER A 11 10.32 -11.83 -20.96
C SER A 11 11.15 -11.50 -19.72
N ASN A 12 12.05 -12.41 -19.34
CA ASN A 12 13.04 -12.20 -18.27
C ASN A 12 13.88 -10.93 -18.49
N TYR A 13 14.29 -10.69 -19.75
CA TYR A 13 15.09 -9.51 -20.10
C TYR A 13 14.33 -8.22 -19.77
N ARG A 14 13.04 -8.16 -20.10
CA ARG A 14 12.21 -6.98 -19.83
C ARG A 14 12.04 -6.75 -18.33
N ILE A 15 11.78 -7.80 -17.56
CA ILE A 15 11.68 -7.75 -16.10
C ILE A 15 12.98 -7.22 -15.50
N LEU A 16 14.12 -7.83 -15.84
CA LEU A 16 15.42 -7.42 -15.32
C LEU A 16 15.73 -5.95 -15.67
N ARG A 17 15.47 -5.54 -16.91
CA ARG A 17 15.66 -4.16 -17.36
C ARG A 17 14.79 -3.18 -16.57
N ARG A 18 13.50 -3.49 -16.38
CA ARG A 18 12.57 -2.64 -15.61
C ARG A 18 12.97 -2.57 -14.14
N MET A 19 13.31 -3.70 -13.52
CA MET A 19 13.74 -3.74 -12.12
C MET A 19 15.06 -2.99 -11.88
N LEU A 20 16.02 -3.09 -12.80
CA LEU A 20 17.26 -2.32 -12.74
C LEU A 20 17.01 -0.82 -12.92
N ALA A 21 16.12 -0.44 -13.83
CA ALA A 21 15.72 0.96 -14.02
C ALA A 21 15.04 1.52 -12.76
N LEU A 22 14.10 0.76 -12.18
CA LEU A 22 13.40 1.12 -10.94
C LEU A 22 14.40 1.25 -9.77
N TYR A 23 15.32 0.30 -9.61
CA TYR A 23 16.36 0.37 -8.58
C TYR A 23 17.21 1.64 -8.70
N ARG A 24 17.68 1.97 -9.91
CA ARG A 24 18.47 3.19 -10.16
C ARG A 24 17.64 4.45 -9.88
N LEU A 25 16.38 4.45 -10.27
CA LEU A 25 15.45 5.55 -10.04
C LEU A 25 15.25 5.77 -8.53
N VAL A 26 14.92 4.73 -7.78
CA VAL A 26 14.75 4.77 -6.32
C VAL A 26 16.02 5.27 -5.63
N LYS A 27 17.20 4.80 -6.03
CA LYS A 27 18.48 5.27 -5.45
C LYS A 27 18.78 6.74 -5.73
N LYS A 28 18.45 7.22 -6.94
CA LYS A 28 18.56 8.65 -7.28
C LYS A 28 17.58 9.49 -6.45
N GLN A 29 16.35 9.01 -6.34
CA GLN A 29 15.28 9.61 -5.57
C GLN A 29 15.63 9.68 -4.07
N GLU A 30 16.10 8.60 -3.43
CA GLU A 30 16.53 8.60 -2.02
C GLU A 30 17.54 9.71 -1.71
N ARG A 31 18.56 9.87 -2.57
CA ARG A 31 19.57 10.93 -2.41
C ARG A 31 18.94 12.32 -2.51
N SER A 32 18.04 12.51 -3.46
CA SER A 32 17.31 13.77 -3.62
C SER A 32 16.43 14.05 -2.40
N LEU A 33 15.67 13.07 -1.90
CA LEU A 33 14.84 13.25 -0.70
C LEU A 33 15.68 13.61 0.52
N GLN A 34 16.81 12.92 0.74
CA GLN A 34 17.70 13.22 1.88
C GLN A 34 18.20 14.66 1.89
N GLN A 35 18.39 15.27 0.71
CA GLN A 35 18.82 16.66 0.57
C GLN A 35 17.68 17.66 0.81
N HIS A 36 16.47 17.36 0.32
CA HIS A 36 15.36 18.32 0.30
C HIS A 36 14.41 18.19 1.50
N LEU A 37 14.32 17.00 2.10
CA LEU A 37 13.41 16.72 3.21
C LEU A 37 13.68 17.63 4.43
N PRO A 38 14.94 17.88 4.87
CA PRO A 38 15.18 18.78 5.99
C PRO A 38 14.66 20.20 5.75
N GLU A 39 14.84 20.74 4.55
CA GLU A 39 14.35 22.07 4.19
C GLU A 39 12.81 22.11 4.17
N LEU A 40 12.18 21.10 3.57
CA LEU A 40 10.73 20.96 3.52
C LEU A 40 10.13 20.87 4.93
N LEU A 41 10.71 20.04 5.79
CA LEU A 41 10.27 19.89 7.18
C LEU A 41 10.44 21.21 7.95
N ASN A 42 11.53 21.94 7.73
CA ASN A 42 11.73 23.23 8.37
C ASN A 42 10.75 24.31 7.89
N LYS A 43 10.32 24.27 6.62
CA LYS A 43 9.30 25.20 6.09
C LYS A 43 7.91 24.94 6.69
N VAL A 44 7.48 23.68 6.75
CA VAL A 44 6.15 23.33 7.26
C VAL A 44 6.09 23.35 8.79
N ALA A 45 7.18 22.99 9.45
CA ALA A 45 7.28 22.94 10.89
C ALA A 45 8.65 23.44 11.38
N PRO A 46 8.85 24.78 11.42
CA PRO A 46 10.06 25.37 11.97
C PRO A 46 10.35 24.82 13.38
N GLY A 47 11.62 24.46 13.63
CA GLY A 47 12.05 23.89 14.91
C GLY A 47 11.78 22.39 15.10
N HIS A 48 11.04 21.73 14.20
CA HIS A 48 10.77 20.28 14.29
C HIS A 48 11.86 19.41 13.63
N ALA A 49 12.94 20.00 13.11
CA ALA A 49 14.07 19.25 12.57
C ALA A 49 14.72 18.32 13.62
N GLN A 50 14.64 18.68 14.91
CA GLN A 50 15.09 17.86 16.04
C GLN A 50 14.07 16.79 16.46
N THR A 51 12.84 16.83 15.93
CA THR A 51 11.75 15.90 16.26
C THR A 51 11.84 14.58 15.50
N PHE A 52 12.50 14.56 14.33
CA PHE A 52 12.58 13.36 13.50
C PHE A 52 13.84 12.54 13.80
N SER A 53 13.65 11.38 14.43
CA SER A 53 14.69 10.37 14.57
C SER A 53 15.09 9.77 13.22
N ALA A 54 16.25 9.11 13.14
CA ALA A 54 16.64 8.36 11.95
C ALA A 54 15.61 7.28 11.56
N GLN A 55 14.88 6.73 12.53
CA GLN A 55 13.79 5.78 12.29
C GLN A 55 12.58 6.46 11.63
N HIS A 56 12.21 7.67 12.06
CA HIS A 56 11.15 8.44 11.40
C HIS A 56 11.52 8.76 9.95
N ILE A 57 12.75 9.24 9.70
CA ILE A 57 13.22 9.53 8.34
C ILE A 57 13.21 8.27 7.46
N LYS A 58 13.61 7.12 8.01
CA LYS A 58 13.55 5.83 7.30
C LYS A 58 12.11 5.45 6.96
N ARG A 59 11.14 5.64 7.87
CA ARG A 59 9.72 5.36 7.62
C ARG A 59 9.13 6.31 6.57
N ILE A 60 9.37 7.61 6.68
CA ILE A 60 8.97 8.62 5.68
C ILE A 60 9.53 8.26 4.30
N THR A 61 10.81 7.87 4.22
CA THR A 61 11.43 7.46 2.96
C THR A 61 10.73 6.25 2.35
N LYS A 62 10.31 5.27 3.16
CA LYS A 62 9.54 4.11 2.67
C LYS A 62 8.15 4.51 2.17
N TYR A 63 7.41 5.33 2.92
CA TYR A 63 6.10 5.83 2.49
C TYR A 63 6.23 6.59 1.16
N TRP A 64 7.26 7.42 1.05
CA TRP A 64 7.55 8.14 -0.18
C TRP A 64 7.90 7.22 -1.34
N GLN A 65 8.71 6.19 -1.12
CA GLN A 65 9.05 5.24 -2.17
C GLN A 65 7.82 4.48 -2.69
N LEU A 66 6.94 4.05 -1.79
CA LEU A 66 5.69 3.37 -2.14
C LEU A 66 4.73 4.34 -2.83
N GLY A 67 4.42 5.47 -2.21
CA GLY A 67 3.55 6.52 -2.76
C GLY A 67 4.01 7.00 -4.13
N LEU A 68 5.28 7.35 -4.27
CA LEU A 68 5.82 7.85 -5.53
C LEU A 68 5.94 6.76 -6.59
N ASN A 69 6.67 5.67 -6.33
CA ASN A 69 7.08 4.75 -7.40
C ASN A 69 6.11 3.62 -7.67
N LEU A 70 5.31 3.22 -6.68
CA LEU A 70 4.37 2.11 -6.83
C LEU A 70 2.98 2.62 -7.22
N ILE A 71 2.56 3.74 -6.63
CA ILE A 71 1.24 4.33 -6.85
C ILE A 71 1.31 5.41 -7.93
N CYS A 72 1.81 6.61 -7.59
CA CYS A 72 1.60 7.80 -8.41
C CYS A 72 2.34 7.77 -9.75
N GLU A 73 3.67 7.63 -9.74
CA GLU A 73 4.50 7.65 -10.95
C GLU A 73 4.25 6.43 -11.83
N ASN A 74 3.99 5.27 -11.21
CA ASN A 74 3.64 4.07 -11.96
C ASN A 74 2.31 4.23 -12.70
N LEU A 75 1.30 4.80 -12.03
CA LEU A 75 -0.01 5.04 -12.63
C LEU A 75 0.06 6.09 -13.75
N TYR A 76 0.82 7.16 -13.54
CA TYR A 76 1.04 8.14 -14.61
C TYR A 76 1.78 7.52 -15.79
N HIS A 77 2.79 6.68 -15.55
CA HIS A 77 3.46 5.95 -16.63
C HIS A 77 2.49 5.03 -17.37
N LEU A 78 1.58 4.32 -16.67
CA LEU A 78 0.53 3.51 -17.29
C LEU A 78 -0.29 4.35 -18.29
N THR A 79 -0.74 5.53 -17.87
CA THR A 79 -1.58 6.44 -18.65
C THR A 79 -0.81 7.32 -19.67
N GLY A 80 0.52 7.20 -19.72
CA GLY A 80 1.38 8.03 -20.59
C GLY A 80 1.59 9.47 -20.10
N LYS A 81 1.26 9.75 -18.84
CA LYS A 81 1.48 11.04 -18.15
C LYS A 81 2.81 11.06 -17.39
N GLN A 82 3.21 12.25 -16.93
CA GLN A 82 4.39 12.44 -16.08
C GLN A 82 4.03 13.37 -14.92
N LEU A 83 4.57 13.07 -13.74
CA LEU A 83 4.34 13.89 -12.56
C LEU A 83 5.08 15.22 -12.70
N ASN A 84 4.38 16.32 -12.46
CA ASN A 84 4.99 17.64 -12.39
C ASN A 84 5.64 17.91 -11.01
N ALA A 85 6.26 19.08 -10.85
CA ALA A 85 6.96 19.44 -9.62
C ALA A 85 6.01 19.61 -8.42
N GLU A 86 4.81 20.14 -8.66
CA GLU A 86 3.80 20.39 -7.61
C GLU A 86 3.22 19.06 -7.09
N GLU A 87 2.88 18.13 -7.99
CA GLU A 87 2.46 16.77 -7.63
C GLU A 87 3.51 16.05 -6.80
N ARG A 88 4.78 16.11 -7.22
CA ARG A 88 5.89 15.52 -6.45
C ARG A 88 6.02 16.15 -5.07
N HIS A 89 5.82 17.47 -4.96
CA HIS A 89 5.84 18.16 -3.67
C HIS A 89 4.71 17.68 -2.75
N ARG A 90 3.47 17.60 -3.26
CA ARG A 90 2.31 17.09 -2.49
C ARG A 90 2.49 15.63 -2.07
N ILE A 91 3.06 14.78 -2.94
CA ILE A 91 3.39 13.39 -2.60
C ILE A 91 4.39 13.32 -1.45
N ILE A 92 5.42 14.18 -1.42
CA ILE A 92 6.38 14.23 -0.29
C ILE A 92 5.67 14.66 0.99
N LEU A 93 4.85 15.72 0.95
CA LEU A 93 4.07 16.18 2.11
C LEU A 93 3.20 15.06 2.67
N LEU A 94 2.47 14.36 1.80
CA LEU A 94 1.62 13.23 2.19
C LEU A 94 2.45 12.06 2.75
N SER A 95 3.68 11.86 2.27
CA SER A 95 4.60 10.82 2.77
C SER A 95 5.21 11.14 4.13
N VAL A 96 5.21 12.42 4.53
CA VAL A 96 5.51 12.84 5.91
C VAL A 96 4.27 12.72 6.78
N PHE A 97 3.11 13.16 6.27
CA PHE A 97 1.82 13.10 6.95
C PHE A 97 1.44 11.66 7.33
N GLY A 98 1.46 10.72 6.37
CA GLY A 98 0.99 9.35 6.55
C GLY A 98 1.53 8.63 7.79
N PRO A 99 2.86 8.49 7.96
CA PRO A 99 3.40 7.80 9.12
C PRO A 99 3.12 8.52 10.45
N LEU A 100 3.06 9.86 10.46
CA LEU A 100 2.70 10.62 11.67
C LEU A 100 1.21 10.48 12.01
N PHE A 101 0.35 10.42 11.00
CA PHE A 101 -1.07 10.18 11.15
C PHE A 101 -1.34 8.78 11.69
N ASP A 102 -0.64 7.77 11.18
CA ASP A 102 -0.71 6.40 11.72
C ASP A 102 -0.27 6.35 13.20
N ASP A 103 0.76 7.12 13.58
CA ASP A 103 1.23 7.19 14.98
C ASP A 103 0.17 7.77 15.93
N LEU A 104 -0.78 8.57 15.43
CA LEU A 104 -1.91 9.03 16.25
C LEU A 104 -2.77 7.85 16.76
N PHE A 105 -2.90 6.78 15.95
CA PHE A 105 -3.63 5.57 16.31
C PHE A 105 -2.73 4.54 17.00
N ASP A 106 -1.60 4.19 16.38
CA ASP A 106 -0.75 3.07 16.77
C ASP A 106 -0.15 3.29 18.17
N ASP A 107 0.33 4.51 18.43
CA ASP A 107 0.92 4.90 19.72
C ASP A 107 -0.15 5.45 20.69
N LYS A 108 -1.44 5.43 20.28
CA LYS A 108 -2.59 5.92 21.05
C LYS A 108 -2.40 7.35 21.56
N LEU A 109 -1.82 8.22 20.71
CA LEU A 109 -1.55 9.60 21.08
C LEU A 109 -2.83 10.44 21.15
N LEU A 110 -3.87 10.02 20.44
CA LEU A 110 -5.21 10.60 20.45
C LEU A 110 -6.26 9.50 20.59
N ASP A 111 -7.42 9.85 21.15
CA ASP A 111 -8.61 9.02 21.04
C ASP A 111 -9.33 9.20 19.68
N HIS A 112 -10.37 8.41 19.45
CA HIS A 112 -11.08 8.41 18.16
C HIS A 112 -11.88 9.68 17.90
N GLU A 113 -12.38 10.34 18.95
CA GLU A 113 -13.15 11.57 18.82
C GLU A 113 -12.21 12.73 18.45
N GLN A 114 -11.02 12.75 19.06
CA GLN A 114 -9.96 13.70 18.73
C GLN A 114 -9.49 13.52 17.28
N ILE A 115 -9.24 12.29 16.84
CA ILE A 115 -8.84 12.03 15.44
C ILE A 115 -9.99 12.38 14.48
N ALA A 116 -11.24 12.06 14.81
CA ALA A 116 -12.39 12.45 14.01
C ALA A 116 -12.46 13.99 13.87
N SER A 117 -12.31 14.72 14.98
CA SER A 117 -12.29 16.19 14.96
C SER A 117 -11.14 16.74 14.12
N LEU A 118 -9.95 16.13 14.17
CA LEU A 118 -8.81 16.51 13.35
C LEU A 118 -9.10 16.32 11.85
N VAL A 119 -9.73 15.21 11.48
CA VAL A 119 -10.02 14.86 10.08
C VAL A 119 -11.17 15.69 9.52
N GLU A 120 -12.24 15.87 10.28
CA GLU A 120 -13.49 16.50 9.85
C GLU A 120 -13.43 18.03 9.87
N ASN A 121 -12.78 18.62 10.88
CA ASN A 121 -12.73 20.07 11.09
C ASN A 121 -11.30 20.55 11.35
N PRO A 122 -10.37 20.36 10.39
CA PRO A 122 -8.96 20.60 10.63
C PRO A 122 -8.61 22.06 10.99
N GLU A 123 -9.36 23.04 10.48
CA GLU A 123 -9.13 24.46 10.79
C GLU A 123 -9.48 24.81 12.25
N ALA A 124 -10.43 24.08 12.85
CA ALA A 124 -10.90 24.32 14.22
C ALA A 124 -10.24 23.40 15.24
N TYR A 125 -9.49 22.38 14.79
CA TYR A 125 -8.83 21.42 15.67
C TYR A 125 -7.75 22.08 16.52
N VAL A 126 -7.80 21.86 17.83
CA VAL A 126 -6.82 22.34 18.79
C VAL A 126 -5.88 21.19 19.16
N ALA A 127 -4.63 21.29 18.72
CA ALA A 127 -3.63 20.27 18.97
C ALA A 127 -3.31 20.11 20.47
N VAL A 128 -3.28 18.86 20.92
CA VAL A 128 -3.03 18.48 22.33
C VAL A 128 -1.59 18.01 22.57
N ASN A 129 -0.85 17.64 21.54
CA ASN A 129 0.55 17.24 21.63
C ASN A 129 1.40 17.84 20.48
N ASN A 130 2.63 17.36 20.32
CA ASN A 130 3.52 17.85 19.25
C ASN A 130 3.28 17.12 17.92
N THR A 131 2.89 15.85 17.98
CA THR A 131 2.65 15.02 16.79
C THR A 131 1.40 15.50 16.07
N ASP A 132 0.27 15.67 16.77
CA ASP A 132 -0.98 16.14 16.16
C ASP A 132 -0.88 17.60 15.69
N ARG A 133 -0.11 18.45 16.39
CA ARG A 133 0.26 19.80 15.92
C ARG A 133 1.01 19.77 14.59
N LEU A 134 1.86 18.78 14.39
CA LEU A 134 2.60 18.62 13.14
C LEU A 134 1.70 18.05 12.03
N VAL A 135 0.91 17.03 12.36
CA VAL A 135 -0.08 16.42 11.46
C VAL A 135 -1.05 17.49 10.93
N ILE A 136 -1.60 18.34 11.79
CA ILE A 136 -2.58 19.35 11.36
C ILE A 136 -1.95 20.42 10.45
N LYS A 137 -0.71 20.83 10.70
CA LYS A 137 0.03 21.75 9.81
C LYS A 137 0.25 21.14 8.43
N LEU A 138 0.69 19.88 8.39
CA LEU A 138 0.86 19.15 7.14
C LEU A 138 -0.47 18.97 6.40
N TYR A 139 -1.54 18.64 7.13
CA TYR A 139 -2.87 18.47 6.57
C TYR A 139 -3.36 19.76 5.91
N LEU A 140 -3.33 20.89 6.63
CA LEU A 140 -3.75 22.19 6.10
C LEU A 140 -2.91 22.62 4.89
N GLU A 141 -1.61 22.34 4.89
CA GLU A 141 -0.74 22.64 3.74
C GLU A 141 -1.07 21.75 2.53
N ILE A 142 -1.36 20.46 2.74
CA ILE A 142 -1.83 19.58 1.66
C ILE A 142 -3.16 20.07 1.10
N LEU A 143 -4.12 20.45 1.96
CA LEU A 143 -5.42 21.00 1.53
C LEU A 143 -5.27 22.29 0.73
N ARG A 144 -4.29 23.13 1.06
CA ARG A 144 -3.99 24.36 0.33
C ARG A 144 -3.42 24.10 -1.07
N LEU A 145 -2.66 23.02 -1.23
CA LEU A 145 -1.93 22.70 -2.46
C LEU A 145 -2.67 21.74 -3.38
N THR A 146 -3.57 20.91 -2.85
CA THR A 146 -4.28 19.89 -3.62
C THR A 146 -5.34 20.51 -4.53
N PRO A 147 -5.53 20.02 -5.78
CA PRO A 147 -6.44 20.65 -6.72
C PRO A 147 -7.91 20.31 -6.43
N GLN A 148 -8.16 19.17 -5.75
CA GLN A 148 -9.49 18.67 -5.42
C GLN A 148 -9.57 18.47 -3.91
N ARG A 149 -9.80 19.57 -3.19
CA ARG A 149 -9.76 19.63 -1.73
C ARG A 149 -10.78 18.67 -1.10
N GLU A 150 -12.02 18.69 -1.59
CA GLU A 150 -13.12 17.88 -1.09
C GLU A 150 -12.84 16.39 -1.27
N LEU A 151 -12.28 16.01 -2.42
CA LEU A 151 -11.89 14.63 -2.69
C LEU A 151 -10.79 14.16 -1.75
N PHE A 152 -9.78 15.00 -1.47
CA PHE A 152 -8.74 14.65 -0.50
C PHE A 152 -9.34 14.41 0.89
N VAL A 153 -10.23 15.28 1.35
CA VAL A 153 -10.92 15.13 2.64
C VAL A 153 -11.75 13.85 2.67
N GLU A 154 -12.50 13.54 1.61
CA GLU A 154 -13.28 12.31 1.49
C GLU A 154 -12.40 11.07 1.62
N GLN A 155 -11.27 11.01 0.90
CA GLN A 155 -10.34 9.89 0.99
C GLN A 155 -9.69 9.79 2.37
N LEU A 156 -9.37 10.91 3.02
CA LEU A 156 -8.82 10.90 4.38
C LEU A 156 -9.85 10.41 5.41
N LYS A 157 -11.12 10.81 5.28
CA LYS A 157 -12.22 10.27 6.10
C LYS A 157 -12.36 8.77 5.94
N ALA A 158 -12.24 8.26 4.71
CA ALA A 158 -12.27 6.82 4.47
C ALA A 158 -11.06 6.11 5.10
N VAL A 159 -9.84 6.69 5.02
CA VAL A 159 -8.67 6.16 5.73
C VAL A 159 -8.91 6.12 7.24
N PHE A 160 -9.43 7.19 7.84
CA PHE A 160 -9.79 7.22 9.26
C PHE A 160 -10.80 6.12 9.62
N PHE A 161 -11.86 5.98 8.83
CA PHE A 161 -12.87 4.95 9.03
C PHE A 161 -12.26 3.55 9.04
N TRP A 162 -11.44 3.21 8.03
CA TRP A 162 -10.84 1.87 7.95
C TRP A 162 -9.74 1.63 8.97
N GLN A 163 -9.04 2.67 9.44
CA GLN A 163 -8.17 2.57 10.61
C GLN A 163 -8.97 2.26 11.87
N LYS A 164 -10.12 2.92 12.10
CA LYS A 164 -11.02 2.62 13.21
C LYS A 164 -11.59 1.19 13.13
N GLU A 165 -12.04 0.77 11.95
CA GLU A 165 -12.54 -0.59 11.73
C GLU A 165 -11.46 -1.65 12.00
N SER A 166 -10.19 -1.33 11.77
CA SER A 166 -9.07 -2.23 12.06
C SER A 166 -8.91 -2.58 13.54
N LEU A 167 -9.54 -1.84 14.46
CA LEU A 167 -9.60 -2.23 15.88
C LEU A 167 -10.30 -3.57 16.11
N LYS A 168 -11.19 -3.99 15.20
CA LYS A 168 -11.81 -5.32 15.26
C LYS A 168 -10.75 -6.43 15.18
N GLN A 169 -9.58 -6.15 14.60
CA GLN A 169 -8.44 -7.06 14.54
C GLN A 169 -7.77 -7.28 15.90
N LEU A 170 -8.19 -6.58 16.97
CA LEU A 170 -7.78 -6.91 18.35
C LEU A 170 -8.63 -8.02 18.97
N ASN A 171 -9.72 -8.41 18.31
CA ASN A 171 -10.60 -9.49 18.75
C ASN A 171 -10.29 -10.78 17.97
N GLY A 172 -9.85 -11.82 18.68
CA GLY A 172 -9.52 -13.13 18.08
C GLY A 172 -10.72 -13.90 17.49
N GLN A 173 -11.94 -13.40 17.70
CA GLN A 173 -13.17 -13.95 17.11
C GLN A 173 -13.58 -13.25 15.80
N ILE A 174 -12.74 -12.36 15.27
CA ILE A 174 -13.00 -11.71 13.97
C ILE A 174 -13.11 -12.73 12.85
N THR A 175 -14.18 -12.62 12.04
CA THR A 175 -14.43 -13.52 10.91
C THR A 175 -13.42 -13.33 9.78
N GLU A 176 -13.20 -14.36 8.96
CA GLU A 176 -12.30 -14.31 7.81
C GLU A 176 -12.73 -13.24 6.81
N ASN A 177 -14.03 -13.18 6.52
CA ASN A 177 -14.62 -12.17 5.62
C ASN A 177 -14.37 -10.74 6.11
N GLU A 178 -14.50 -10.50 7.41
CA GLU A 178 -14.24 -9.19 7.99
C GLU A 178 -12.76 -8.83 7.92
N LEU A 179 -11.87 -9.80 8.13
CA LEU A 179 -10.43 -9.58 7.94
C LEU A 179 -10.08 -9.24 6.49
N TYR A 180 -10.62 -9.98 5.51
CA TYR A 180 -10.45 -9.61 4.10
C TYR A 180 -10.94 -8.20 3.81
N ARG A 181 -12.13 -7.85 4.31
CA ARG A 181 -12.72 -6.52 4.12
C ARG A 181 -11.83 -5.41 4.69
N ILE A 182 -11.33 -5.57 5.91
CA ILE A 182 -10.42 -4.60 6.55
C ILE A 182 -9.08 -4.53 5.81
N THR A 183 -8.44 -5.69 5.56
CA THR A 183 -7.14 -5.77 4.86
C THR A 183 -7.20 -5.04 3.51
N TYR A 184 -8.25 -5.26 2.72
CA TYR A 184 -8.34 -4.64 1.40
C TYR A 184 -8.63 -3.14 1.46
N ASN A 185 -9.63 -2.75 2.25
CA ASN A 185 -10.04 -1.35 2.27
C ASN A 185 -9.02 -0.44 2.95
N LYS A 186 -8.32 -0.90 3.99
CA LYS A 186 -7.30 -0.08 4.67
C LYS A 186 -6.22 0.41 3.70
N SER A 187 -5.67 -0.48 2.87
CA SER A 187 -4.70 -0.06 1.85
C SER A 187 -5.35 0.60 0.64
N TYR A 188 -6.56 0.20 0.23
CA TYR A 188 -7.24 0.81 -0.91
C TYR A 188 -7.47 2.30 -0.72
N TYR A 189 -8.05 2.71 0.42
CA TYR A 189 -8.29 4.12 0.68
C TYR A 189 -7.00 4.90 0.94
N ALA A 190 -5.94 4.27 1.46
CA ALA A 190 -4.62 4.88 1.51
C ALA A 190 -4.03 5.14 0.10
N VAL A 191 -4.23 4.20 -0.83
CA VAL A 191 -3.85 4.37 -2.25
C VAL A 191 -4.67 5.49 -2.88
N LEU A 192 -5.99 5.55 -2.63
CA LEU A 192 -6.84 6.62 -3.15
C LEU A 192 -6.48 7.99 -2.59
N LEU A 193 -6.03 8.07 -1.33
CA LEU A 193 -5.52 9.31 -0.74
C LEU A 193 -4.27 9.81 -1.46
N PHE A 194 -3.36 8.91 -1.86
CA PHE A 194 -2.23 9.27 -2.73
C PHE A 194 -2.67 9.71 -4.14
N CYS A 195 -3.74 9.12 -4.67
CA CYS A 195 -4.31 9.57 -5.94
C CYS A 195 -4.98 10.95 -5.83
N ALA A 196 -5.54 11.30 -4.67
CA ALA A 196 -6.24 12.57 -4.44
C ALA A 196 -5.32 13.81 -4.44
N VAL A 197 -3.99 13.62 -4.34
CA VAL A 197 -3.00 14.71 -4.45
C VAL A 197 -2.43 14.89 -5.87
N LEU A 198 -2.97 14.16 -6.84
CA LEU A 198 -2.61 14.28 -8.26
C LEU A 198 -3.51 15.29 -8.97
N ASP A 199 -3.00 15.92 -10.02
CA ASP A 199 -3.83 16.82 -10.86
C ASP A 199 -4.89 16.05 -11.63
N HIS A 200 -4.62 14.78 -11.94
CA HIS A 200 -5.53 13.88 -12.63
C HIS A 200 -5.89 12.70 -11.73
N TYR A 201 -7.05 12.77 -11.10
CA TYR A 201 -7.58 11.65 -10.36
C TYR A 201 -7.91 10.48 -11.32
N PRO A 202 -7.71 9.22 -10.93
CA PRO A 202 -7.92 8.10 -11.83
C PRO A 202 -9.40 7.89 -12.18
N GLY A 203 -9.68 7.46 -13.41
CA GLY A 203 -11.02 7.05 -13.83
C GLY A 203 -11.41 5.68 -13.25
N GLN A 204 -12.69 5.34 -13.37
CA GLN A 204 -13.30 4.15 -12.75
C GLN A 204 -12.57 2.83 -13.04
N GLU A 205 -12.15 2.61 -14.29
CA GLU A 205 -11.43 1.38 -14.69
C GLU A 205 -10.11 1.19 -13.92
N ILE A 206 -9.41 2.29 -13.64
CA ILE A 206 -8.20 2.27 -12.82
C ILE A 206 -8.58 2.03 -11.36
N LEU A 207 -9.61 2.70 -10.84
CA LEU A 207 -10.05 2.53 -9.44
C LEU A 207 -10.41 1.07 -9.14
N GLU A 208 -11.09 0.38 -10.05
CA GLU A 208 -11.45 -1.04 -9.94
C GLU A 208 -10.24 -1.99 -10.04
N MET A 209 -9.18 -1.58 -10.74
CA MET A 209 -7.90 -2.29 -10.75
C MET A 209 -7.12 -2.03 -9.47
N LEU A 210 -7.19 -0.82 -8.91
CA LEU A 210 -6.44 -0.45 -7.71
C LEU A 210 -6.93 -1.18 -6.46
N TYR A 211 -8.22 -1.56 -6.37
CA TYR A 211 -8.74 -2.31 -5.22
C TYR A 211 -7.99 -3.63 -4.97
N PRO A 212 -7.91 -4.58 -5.92
CA PRO A 212 -7.15 -5.81 -5.71
C PRO A 212 -5.64 -5.58 -5.63
N VAL A 213 -5.09 -4.55 -6.32
CA VAL A 213 -3.68 -4.18 -6.14
C VAL A 213 -3.42 -3.81 -4.68
N ALA A 214 -4.18 -2.87 -4.12
CA ALA A 214 -4.02 -2.41 -2.75
C ALA A 214 -4.28 -3.52 -1.72
N GLY A 215 -5.26 -4.39 -1.96
CA GLY A 215 -5.49 -5.54 -1.08
C GLY A 215 -4.30 -6.49 -1.00
N LEU A 216 -3.66 -6.80 -2.14
CA LEU A 216 -2.42 -7.58 -2.14
C LEU A 216 -1.23 -6.82 -1.55
N MET A 217 -1.21 -5.48 -1.62
CA MET A 217 -0.24 -4.66 -0.90
C MET A 217 -0.38 -4.81 0.62
N GLN A 218 -1.61 -4.73 1.17
CA GLN A 218 -1.83 -4.92 2.61
C GLN A 218 -1.55 -6.36 3.04
N LEU A 219 -2.01 -7.36 2.26
CA LEU A 219 -1.72 -8.76 2.57
C LEU A 219 -0.20 -9.03 2.57
N THR A 220 0.55 -8.36 1.70
CA THR A 220 2.01 -8.39 1.73
C THR A 220 2.52 -7.81 3.04
N ASN A 221 2.04 -6.63 3.46
CA ASN A 221 2.44 -6.04 4.74
C ASN A 221 2.16 -6.99 5.92
N ASP A 222 0.93 -7.49 6.03
CA ASP A 222 0.50 -8.41 7.09
C ASP A 222 1.35 -9.69 7.14
N ALA A 223 1.77 -10.21 5.98
CA ALA A 223 2.64 -11.39 5.90
C ALA A 223 4.06 -11.09 6.42
N PHE A 224 4.61 -9.92 6.14
CA PHE A 224 5.92 -9.51 6.69
C PHE A 224 5.86 -9.15 8.18
N ASP A 225 4.71 -8.69 8.67
CA ASP A 225 4.50 -8.21 10.03
C ASP A 225 3.93 -9.26 10.99
N VAL A 226 3.74 -10.52 10.56
CA VAL A 226 3.22 -11.62 11.42
C VAL A 226 3.89 -11.67 12.81
N TYR A 227 5.21 -11.52 12.88
CA TYR A 227 5.92 -11.46 14.16
C TYR A 227 5.42 -10.30 15.03
N LYS A 228 5.36 -9.08 14.48
CA LYS A 228 4.90 -7.88 15.19
C LYS A 228 3.45 -8.02 15.61
N ASP A 229 2.58 -8.41 14.68
CA ASP A 229 1.13 -8.47 14.89
C ASP A 229 0.75 -9.46 15.99
N VAL A 230 1.29 -10.67 15.96
CA VAL A 230 1.01 -11.71 16.97
C VAL A 230 1.47 -11.28 18.37
N HIS A 231 2.59 -10.57 18.48
CA HIS A 231 3.09 -10.05 19.76
C HIS A 231 2.28 -8.87 20.27
N ASN A 232 1.71 -8.06 19.37
CA ASN A 232 0.84 -6.94 19.70
C ASN A 232 -0.62 -7.36 19.90
N GLY A 233 -0.96 -8.65 19.71
CA GLY A 233 -2.34 -9.13 19.82
C GLY A 233 -3.24 -8.70 18.66
N VAL A 234 -2.65 -8.42 17.50
CA VAL A 234 -3.34 -8.07 16.26
C VAL A 234 -3.51 -9.33 15.41
N TYR A 235 -4.76 -9.61 15.03
CA TYR A 235 -5.14 -10.74 14.21
C TYR A 235 -5.24 -10.32 12.74
N THR A 236 -4.46 -10.96 11.87
CA THR A 236 -4.45 -10.75 10.42
C THR A 236 -4.68 -12.08 9.70
N LEU A 237 -5.01 -12.02 8.40
CA LEU A 237 -5.23 -13.22 7.59
C LEU A 237 -4.07 -14.23 7.69
N PRO A 238 -2.78 -13.83 7.58
CA PRO A 238 -1.67 -14.79 7.62
C PRO A 238 -1.41 -15.37 9.01
N ASN A 239 -1.92 -14.76 10.09
CA ASN A 239 -1.63 -15.22 11.45
C ASN A 239 -2.81 -15.97 12.12
N LEU A 240 -4.06 -15.60 11.83
CA LEU A 240 -5.23 -16.20 12.47
C LEU A 240 -5.67 -17.48 11.77
N TYR A 241 -6.15 -17.33 10.52
CA TYR A 241 -6.74 -18.43 9.77
C TYR A 241 -5.70 -19.42 9.25
N ARG A 242 -4.53 -18.91 8.79
CA ARG A 242 -3.39 -19.73 8.33
C ARG A 242 -3.75 -20.84 7.33
N ASN A 243 -4.89 -20.71 6.64
CA ASN A 243 -5.24 -21.56 5.51
C ASN A 243 -4.46 -21.06 4.29
N PHE A 244 -3.16 -21.34 4.27
CA PHE A 244 -2.27 -20.85 3.21
C PHE A 244 -2.66 -21.38 1.83
N GLY A 245 -3.31 -22.55 1.73
CA GLY A 245 -3.85 -23.04 0.47
C GLY A 245 -4.91 -22.10 -0.11
N GLN A 246 -5.90 -21.74 0.70
CA GLN A 246 -6.96 -20.80 0.32
C GLN A 246 -6.41 -19.39 0.10
N LEU A 247 -5.51 -18.89 0.97
CA LEU A 247 -4.87 -17.59 0.80
C LEU A 247 -4.09 -17.52 -0.52
N GLN A 248 -3.34 -18.58 -0.85
CA GLN A 248 -2.59 -18.66 -2.11
C GLN A 248 -3.51 -18.72 -3.34
N GLN A 249 -4.63 -19.43 -3.26
CA GLN A 249 -5.64 -19.44 -4.33
C GLN A 249 -6.26 -18.05 -4.53
N HIS A 250 -6.71 -17.41 -3.46
CA HIS A 250 -7.24 -16.04 -3.49
C HIS A 250 -6.23 -15.07 -4.09
N PHE A 251 -4.98 -15.12 -3.62
CA PHE A 251 -3.89 -14.28 -4.14
C PHE A 251 -3.74 -14.43 -5.66
N MET A 252 -3.71 -15.66 -6.18
CA MET A 252 -3.56 -15.89 -7.63
C MET A 252 -4.79 -15.43 -8.42
N ALA A 253 -6.00 -15.57 -7.87
CA ALA A 253 -7.22 -15.06 -8.49
C ALA A 253 -7.19 -13.52 -8.64
N GLU A 254 -6.72 -12.82 -7.61
CA GLU A 254 -6.54 -11.36 -7.68
C GLU A 254 -5.48 -10.95 -8.70
N ILE A 255 -4.36 -11.69 -8.78
CA ILE A 255 -3.33 -11.46 -9.80
C ILE A 255 -3.92 -11.62 -11.22
N ALA A 256 -4.73 -12.65 -11.46
CA ALA A 256 -5.42 -12.83 -12.75
C ALA A 256 -6.37 -11.65 -13.05
N SER A 257 -7.15 -11.22 -12.06
CA SER A 257 -8.06 -10.07 -12.18
C SER A 257 -7.32 -8.77 -12.52
N ILE A 258 -6.21 -8.49 -11.81
CA ILE A 258 -5.35 -7.33 -12.04
C ILE A 258 -4.79 -7.36 -13.47
N ASN A 259 -4.19 -8.47 -13.89
CA ASN A 259 -3.62 -8.61 -15.22
C ASN A 259 -4.70 -8.42 -16.29
N TYR A 260 -5.85 -9.07 -16.13
CA TYR A 260 -6.97 -8.92 -17.05
C TYR A 260 -7.35 -7.44 -17.23
N LYS A 261 -7.59 -6.72 -16.13
CA LYS A 261 -7.95 -5.28 -16.16
C LYS A 261 -6.87 -4.43 -16.84
N ILE A 262 -5.59 -4.63 -16.49
CA ILE A 262 -4.46 -3.93 -17.13
C ILE A 262 -4.53 -4.08 -18.64
N TRP A 263 -4.75 -5.30 -19.15
CA TRP A 263 -4.71 -5.56 -20.58
C TRP A 263 -5.90 -5.03 -21.36
N GLN A 264 -7.07 -4.92 -20.72
CA GLN A 264 -8.25 -4.28 -21.30
C GLN A 264 -8.10 -2.76 -21.46
N MET A 265 -7.24 -2.11 -20.66
CA MET A 265 -7.09 -0.66 -20.73
C MET A 265 -6.48 -0.19 -22.08
N PRO A 266 -6.92 0.98 -22.60
CA PRO A 266 -6.54 1.50 -23.91
C PRO A 266 -5.15 2.17 -23.94
N TYR A 267 -4.20 1.68 -23.14
CA TYR A 267 -2.85 2.24 -23.03
C TYR A 267 -1.83 1.43 -23.84
N ALA A 268 -0.65 2.02 -24.06
CA ALA A 268 0.43 1.37 -24.78
C ALA A 268 0.87 0.07 -24.09
N SER A 269 1.07 -1.01 -24.86
CA SER A 269 1.49 -2.32 -24.34
C SER A 269 2.77 -2.22 -23.47
N LYS A 270 3.72 -1.36 -23.84
CA LYS A 270 4.91 -1.08 -23.04
C LYS A 270 4.58 -0.55 -21.65
N ASN A 271 3.64 0.40 -21.54
CA ASN A 271 3.28 1.02 -20.27
C ASN A 271 2.52 0.02 -19.39
N LYS A 272 1.63 -0.78 -19.99
CA LYS A 272 0.93 -1.90 -19.33
C LYS A 272 1.91 -2.91 -18.73
N GLN A 273 2.90 -3.35 -19.50
CA GLN A 273 3.94 -4.27 -19.02
C GLN A 273 4.79 -3.66 -17.91
N ASP A 274 5.22 -2.39 -18.06
CA ASP A 274 6.04 -1.72 -17.05
C ASP A 274 5.27 -1.52 -15.73
N TYR A 275 3.97 -1.21 -15.82
CA TYR A 275 3.07 -1.10 -14.66
C TYR A 275 2.91 -2.45 -13.94
N ALA A 276 2.59 -3.50 -14.70
CA ALA A 276 2.44 -4.87 -14.18
C ALA A 276 3.71 -5.37 -13.49
N ILE A 277 4.89 -5.18 -14.11
CA ILE A 277 6.17 -5.55 -13.49
C ILE A 277 6.37 -4.83 -12.16
N THR A 278 6.09 -3.52 -12.11
CA THR A 278 6.29 -2.72 -10.89
C THR A 278 5.35 -3.16 -9.77
N ILE A 279 4.04 -3.31 -10.01
CA ILE A 279 3.10 -3.76 -8.97
C ILE A 279 3.40 -5.20 -8.52
N HIS A 280 3.68 -6.10 -9.47
CA HIS A 280 3.97 -7.50 -9.15
C HIS A 280 5.33 -7.68 -8.50
N SER A 281 6.21 -6.68 -8.52
CA SER A 281 7.42 -6.68 -7.71
C SER A 281 7.11 -6.67 -6.21
N LEU A 282 6.09 -5.92 -5.77
CA LEU A 282 5.62 -5.96 -4.39
C LEU A 282 4.84 -7.25 -4.11
N HIS A 283 3.91 -7.62 -4.99
CA HIS A 283 3.11 -8.85 -4.80
C HIS A 283 4.00 -10.10 -4.76
N ALA A 284 5.08 -10.16 -5.53
CA ALA A 284 6.04 -11.26 -5.46
C ALA A 284 6.71 -11.39 -4.09
N MET A 285 6.93 -10.27 -3.37
CA MET A 285 7.43 -10.32 -1.99
C MET A 285 6.39 -10.90 -1.04
N GLY A 286 5.13 -10.49 -1.16
CA GLY A 286 4.02 -11.07 -0.39
C GLY A 286 3.85 -12.57 -0.64
N TRP A 287 3.92 -12.98 -1.91
CA TRP A 287 3.86 -14.40 -2.28
C TRP A 287 4.98 -15.22 -1.65
N MET A 288 6.23 -14.72 -1.69
CA MET A 288 7.37 -15.38 -1.06
C MET A 288 7.21 -15.48 0.46
N SER A 289 6.67 -14.44 1.09
CA SER A 289 6.39 -14.44 2.53
C SER A 289 5.30 -15.45 2.89
N LEU A 290 4.23 -15.56 2.10
CA LEU A 290 3.19 -16.58 2.31
C LEU A 290 3.71 -18.01 2.12
N GLU A 291 4.59 -18.26 1.13
CA GLU A 291 5.26 -19.56 0.97
C GLU A 291 6.10 -19.90 2.21
N GLN A 292 6.91 -18.95 2.70
CA GLN A 292 7.70 -19.18 3.91
C GLN A 292 6.82 -19.43 5.14
N LEU A 293 5.79 -18.62 5.35
CA LEU A 293 4.88 -18.77 6.48
C LEU A 293 4.18 -20.13 6.47
N LYS A 294 3.72 -20.58 5.31
CA LYS A 294 3.16 -21.93 5.14
C LYS A 294 4.12 -23.02 5.60
N ASP A 295 5.39 -22.93 5.20
CA ASP A 295 6.39 -23.94 5.53
C ASP A 295 6.76 -23.91 7.02
N VAL A 296 7.01 -22.72 7.60
CA VAL A 296 7.47 -22.61 9.00
C VAL A 296 6.36 -22.78 10.03
N THR A 297 5.10 -22.71 9.61
CA THR A 297 3.93 -22.85 10.50
C THR A 297 3.11 -24.13 10.26
N ALA A 298 3.58 -25.06 9.42
CA ALA A 298 2.85 -26.27 9.05
C ALA A 298 2.33 -27.08 10.26
N GLU A 299 3.15 -27.21 11.30
CA GLU A 299 2.83 -27.95 12.53
C GLU A 299 2.36 -27.04 13.68
N ILE A 300 2.10 -25.75 13.40
CA ILE A 300 1.74 -24.74 14.40
C ILE A 300 0.24 -24.51 14.37
N HIS A 301 -0.49 -25.09 15.31
CA HIS A 301 -1.96 -25.03 15.30
C HIS A 301 -2.55 -23.91 16.17
N SER A 302 -1.77 -23.27 17.04
CA SER A 302 -2.26 -22.20 17.93
C SER A 302 -1.51 -20.89 17.79
N ILE A 303 -2.18 -19.78 18.11
CA ILE A 303 -1.57 -18.44 18.17
C ILE A 303 -0.49 -18.38 19.26
N ALA A 304 -0.68 -19.07 20.38
CA ALA A 304 0.32 -19.13 21.44
C ALA A 304 1.62 -19.79 20.96
N ALA A 305 1.53 -20.89 20.20
CA ALA A 305 2.68 -21.54 19.60
C ALA A 305 3.32 -20.66 18.51
N LEU A 306 2.51 -19.95 17.71
CA LEU A 306 3.01 -18.99 16.73
C LEU A 306 3.81 -17.85 17.39
N ARG A 307 3.32 -17.31 18.51
CA ARG A 307 3.99 -16.26 19.29
C ARG A 307 5.35 -16.71 19.85
N ALA A 308 5.52 -18.00 20.13
CA ALA A 308 6.79 -18.54 20.62
C ALA A 308 7.89 -18.63 19.55
N LEU A 309 7.55 -18.47 18.26
CA LEU A 309 8.53 -18.51 17.18
C LEU A 309 9.38 -17.23 17.13
N SER A 310 10.64 -17.41 16.75
CA SER A 310 11.57 -16.30 16.63
C SER A 310 11.22 -15.37 15.47
N ARG A 311 11.60 -14.09 15.59
CA ARG A 311 11.50 -13.11 14.49
C ARG A 311 12.14 -13.61 13.20
N LYS A 312 13.32 -14.25 13.29
CA LYS A 312 14.04 -14.77 12.12
C LYS A 312 13.26 -15.88 11.40
N THR A 313 12.44 -16.63 12.13
CA THR A 313 11.59 -17.69 11.57
C THR A 313 10.38 -17.10 10.85
N LEU A 314 9.72 -16.11 11.47
CA LEU A 314 8.46 -15.55 10.96
C LEU A 314 8.63 -14.48 9.88
N ILE A 315 9.80 -13.84 9.78
CA ILE A 315 10.06 -12.81 8.78
C ILE A 315 10.78 -13.39 7.56
N CYS A 316 10.26 -13.10 6.38
CA CYS A 316 10.93 -13.45 5.13
C CYS A 316 12.12 -12.51 4.87
N ASP A 317 13.35 -13.04 5.00
CA ASP A 317 14.54 -12.29 4.62
C ASP A 317 14.67 -12.24 3.09
N MET A 318 14.68 -11.02 2.55
CA MET A 318 14.74 -10.74 1.11
C MET A 318 16.15 -10.34 0.63
N ASP A 319 17.13 -10.23 1.52
CA ASP A 319 18.42 -9.62 1.20
C ASP A 319 19.40 -10.57 0.49
N SER A 320 19.19 -11.88 0.60
CA SER A 320 20.08 -12.87 -0.02
C SER A 320 19.94 -12.92 -1.56
N PHE A 321 21.03 -13.26 -2.25
CA PHE A 321 21.04 -13.39 -3.71
C PHE A 321 20.05 -14.46 -4.21
N GLN A 322 19.94 -15.58 -3.48
CA GLN A 322 18.99 -16.63 -3.81
C GLN A 322 17.54 -16.14 -3.76
N GLN A 323 17.20 -15.36 -2.73
CA GLN A 323 15.87 -14.76 -2.57
C GLN A 323 15.59 -13.73 -3.66
N LYS A 324 16.56 -12.88 -4.02
CA LYS A 324 16.44 -11.95 -5.14
C LYS A 324 16.20 -12.65 -6.48
N ARG A 325 16.84 -13.79 -6.73
CA ARG A 325 16.61 -14.60 -7.93
C ARG A 325 15.20 -15.22 -7.92
N LYS A 326 14.79 -15.80 -6.78
CA LYS A 326 13.44 -16.35 -6.59
C LYS A 326 12.38 -15.27 -6.82
N TRP A 327 12.59 -14.09 -6.26
CA TRP A 327 11.73 -12.91 -6.44
C TRP A 327 11.54 -12.51 -7.91
N LEU A 328 12.62 -12.38 -8.69
CA LEU A 328 12.51 -12.11 -10.14
C LEU A 328 11.72 -13.19 -10.88
N GLY A 329 11.87 -14.46 -10.47
CA GLY A 329 11.07 -15.58 -10.98
C GLY A 329 9.59 -15.43 -10.67
N HIS A 330 9.23 -15.04 -9.44
CA HIS A 330 7.84 -14.76 -9.07
C HIS A 330 7.28 -13.55 -9.80
N ILE A 331 8.04 -12.46 -9.98
CA ILE A 331 7.60 -11.31 -10.79
C ILE A 331 7.20 -11.80 -12.19
N ARG A 332 8.04 -12.64 -12.81
CA ARG A 332 7.73 -13.22 -14.13
C ARG A 332 6.46 -14.06 -14.09
N ARG A 333 6.33 -14.96 -13.12
CA ARG A 333 5.15 -15.81 -12.97
C ARG A 333 3.89 -14.96 -12.85
N LEU A 334 3.88 -14.01 -11.92
CA LEU A 334 2.71 -13.17 -11.63
C LEU A 334 2.34 -12.26 -12.82
N THR A 335 3.32 -11.61 -13.46
CA THR A 335 3.08 -10.74 -14.62
C THR A 335 2.51 -11.49 -15.84
N ASN A 336 2.81 -12.78 -15.95
CA ASN A 336 2.35 -13.64 -17.04
C ASN A 336 1.17 -14.54 -16.65
N TYR A 337 0.61 -14.37 -15.45
CA TYR A 337 -0.44 -15.24 -14.96
C TYR A 337 -1.80 -14.78 -15.48
N TYR A 338 -2.49 -15.70 -16.16
CA TYR A 338 -3.88 -15.55 -16.58
C TYR A 338 -4.60 -16.83 -16.19
N ASP A 339 -5.75 -16.69 -15.56
CA ASP A 339 -6.66 -17.79 -15.38
C ASP A 339 -7.63 -17.81 -16.56
N LEU A 340 -7.61 -18.89 -17.35
CA LEU A 340 -8.52 -19.06 -18.48
C LEU A 340 -9.96 -19.38 -18.03
N SER A 341 -10.16 -19.68 -16.74
CA SER A 341 -11.47 -19.98 -16.15
C SER A 341 -12.14 -18.77 -15.48
N SER A 342 -11.42 -17.64 -15.31
CA SER A 342 -11.89 -16.48 -14.53
C SER A 342 -12.85 -15.54 -15.27
N GLY A 343 -13.52 -15.99 -16.33
CA GLY A 343 -14.67 -15.28 -16.91
C GLY A 343 -15.89 -15.19 -15.96
N LEU A 344 -15.83 -15.78 -14.77
CA LEU A 344 -16.98 -15.96 -13.87
C LEU A 344 -16.70 -15.75 -12.37
N ILE A 345 -15.58 -15.14 -11.96
CA ILE A 345 -15.42 -14.80 -10.54
C ILE A 345 -16.06 -13.42 -10.30
N LYS A 346 -17.35 -13.43 -9.93
CA LYS A 346 -17.98 -12.28 -9.28
C LYS A 346 -17.23 -12.06 -7.96
N GLY A 347 -16.33 -11.07 -7.92
CA GLY A 347 -15.84 -10.54 -6.65
C GLY A 347 -17.01 -10.02 -5.82
N PRO A 348 -16.85 -9.85 -4.50
CA PRO A 348 -17.85 -9.13 -3.70
C PRO A 348 -18.11 -7.80 -4.40
N SER A 349 -19.38 -7.53 -4.70
CA SER A 349 -19.79 -6.26 -5.27
C SER A 349 -19.19 -5.15 -4.42
N VAL A 350 -18.47 -4.22 -5.05
CA VAL A 350 -18.22 -2.92 -4.45
C VAL A 350 -19.59 -2.26 -4.39
N GLU A 351 -20.36 -2.59 -3.34
CA GLU A 351 -21.41 -1.70 -2.89
C GLU A 351 -20.68 -0.43 -2.52
N THR A 352 -20.78 0.54 -3.42
CA THR A 352 -20.58 1.95 -3.11
C THR A 352 -21.71 2.30 -2.15
N GLU A 353 -21.62 1.82 -0.90
CA GLU A 353 -22.23 2.51 0.21
C GLU A 353 -21.59 3.89 0.18
N ARG A 354 -22.30 4.84 -0.41
CA ARG A 354 -22.05 6.25 -0.17
C ARG A 354 -22.01 6.36 1.35
N LEU A 355 -20.83 6.63 1.88
CA LEU A 355 -20.66 7.05 3.25
C LEU A 355 -21.42 8.38 3.38
N THR A 356 -22.73 8.31 3.61
CA THR A 356 -23.51 9.41 4.16
C THR A 356 -23.05 9.55 5.61
N TYR A 357 -22.06 10.42 5.79
CA TYR A 357 -21.76 11.05 7.07
C TYR A 357 -22.78 12.14 7.35
#